data_AF-A0A101RNJ2-F1
#
_entry.id   AF-A0A101RNJ2-F1
#
_cell.length_a   1.000
_cell.length_b   1.000
_cell.length_c   1.000
_cell.angle_alpha   90.00
_cell.angle_beta   90.00
_cell.angle_gamma   90.00
#
_symmetry.space_group_name_H-M   'P 1'
#
loop_
_entity.id
_entity.type
_entity.pdbx_description
1 polymer ?
#
loop_
_entity_poly.entity_id
_entity_poly.type
_entity_poly.pdbx_seq_one_letter_code
_entity_poly.pdbx_strand_id
1 'polypeptide(L)'
;MPKFQNRFAGVARQIQATADIRYTDALKLFELDRDELVLAEALRTAGLGDAAAVLTGVTFVCAESTAWYDAFGEVESLYYETDPHKVKRVGEACRGAAEAVMRRAGFPEVDFEPEAEVLHAAFLALCQAGTVSDGEALARAALGVFDREPLMCSDIVRSRGRRPFTYQTASELTGPDTASALAARKAARAMAAASRVKKSADEEWYEAAQLMVAAAWYASVAAGRPPLHNLPAFQDFYRGEMDGPVDDFPDPIRRGEAPGPR
;
A
#
# COMPACT_ATOMS: atom_id res chain seq x y z
N MET A 1 -26.25 -12.18 -1.35
CA MET A 1 -25.43 -11.58 -2.43
C MET A 1 -24.62 -10.44 -1.82
N PRO A 2 -23.29 -10.38 -1.96
CA PRO A 2 -22.49 -9.32 -1.34
C PRO A 2 -22.86 -7.96 -1.96
N LYS A 3 -22.92 -6.91 -1.13
CA LYS A 3 -23.40 -5.55 -1.46
C LYS A 3 -22.69 -4.84 -2.62
N PHE A 4 -21.60 -5.38 -3.15
CA PHE A 4 -20.76 -4.76 -4.17
C PHE A 4 -21.07 -5.18 -5.62
N GLN A 5 -21.85 -6.25 -5.83
CA GLN A 5 -22.21 -6.71 -7.18
C GLN A 5 -22.97 -5.65 -8.00
N ASN A 6 -23.72 -4.75 -7.35
CA ASN A 6 -24.45 -3.69 -8.05
C ASN A 6 -23.51 -2.59 -8.57
N ARG A 7 -22.33 -2.41 -7.95
CA ARG A 7 -21.36 -1.36 -8.33
C ARG A 7 -20.61 -1.72 -9.60
N PHE A 8 -20.21 -2.98 -9.74
CA PHE A 8 -19.42 -3.44 -10.88
C PHE A 8 -20.25 -4.04 -12.02
N ALA A 9 -21.58 -4.19 -11.85
CA ALA A 9 -22.43 -4.79 -12.87
C ALA A 9 -22.31 -4.11 -14.25
N GLY A 10 -22.22 -2.78 -14.28
CA GLY A 10 -22.03 -2.02 -15.52
C GLY A 10 -20.70 -2.31 -16.19
N VAL A 11 -19.61 -2.32 -15.42
CA VAL A 11 -18.25 -2.60 -15.94
C VAL A 11 -18.13 -4.07 -16.37
N ALA A 12 -18.68 -5.01 -15.60
CA ALA A 12 -18.71 -6.43 -15.98
C ALA A 12 -19.45 -6.68 -17.31
N ARG A 13 -20.48 -5.89 -17.63
CA ARG A 13 -21.14 -5.93 -18.95
C ARG A 13 -20.24 -5.41 -20.07
N GLN A 14 -19.47 -4.36 -19.80
CA GLN A 14 -18.50 -3.83 -20.76
C GLN A 14 -17.38 -4.86 -21.00
N ILE A 15 -16.83 -5.45 -19.94
CA ILE A 15 -15.82 -6.52 -20.04
C ILE A 15 -16.37 -7.70 -20.84
N GLN A 16 -17.59 -8.17 -20.54
CA GLN A 16 -18.25 -9.23 -21.31
C GLN A 16 -18.29 -8.90 -22.81
N ALA A 17 -18.69 -7.67 -23.17
CA ALA A 17 -18.81 -7.27 -24.57
C ALA A 17 -17.45 -7.13 -25.27
N THR A 18 -16.41 -6.68 -24.54
CA THR A 18 -15.07 -6.43 -25.09
C THR A 18 -14.26 -7.71 -25.22
N ALA A 19 -14.24 -8.54 -24.17
CA ALA A 19 -13.39 -9.73 -24.06
C ALA A 19 -14.12 -11.02 -24.45
N ASP A 20 -15.43 -10.97 -24.73
CA ASP A 20 -16.27 -12.13 -25.06
C ASP A 20 -16.26 -13.21 -23.96
N ILE A 21 -16.12 -12.78 -22.70
CA ILE A 21 -16.20 -13.65 -21.53
C ILE A 21 -17.61 -13.64 -20.95
N ARG A 22 -18.03 -14.73 -20.27
CA ARG A 22 -19.36 -14.79 -19.66
C ARG A 22 -19.49 -13.71 -18.58
N TYR A 23 -20.65 -13.06 -18.52
CA TYR A 23 -20.96 -12.04 -17.50
C TYR A 23 -20.65 -12.49 -16.06
N THR A 24 -20.96 -13.74 -15.73
CA THR A 24 -20.71 -14.31 -14.39
C THR A 24 -19.24 -14.48 -14.09
N ASP A 25 -18.40 -14.66 -15.11
CA ASP A 25 -16.95 -14.75 -14.95
C ASP A 25 -16.35 -13.36 -14.89
N ALA A 26 -16.81 -12.42 -15.73
CA ALA A 26 -16.48 -11.01 -15.63
C ALA A 26 -16.76 -10.42 -14.23
N LEU A 27 -17.87 -10.80 -13.59
CA LEU A 27 -18.20 -10.36 -12.23
C LEU A 27 -17.21 -10.87 -11.17
N LYS A 28 -16.49 -11.97 -11.41
CA LYS A 28 -15.54 -12.55 -10.46
C LYS A 28 -14.16 -11.89 -10.55
N LEU A 29 -13.85 -11.21 -11.66
CA LEU A 29 -12.58 -10.51 -11.86
C LEU A 29 -12.41 -9.31 -10.91
N PHE A 30 -13.50 -8.84 -10.29
CA PHE A 30 -13.44 -7.72 -9.35
C PHE A 30 -13.05 -8.21 -7.96
N GLU A 31 -11.76 -8.36 -7.73
CA GLU A 31 -11.20 -8.69 -6.43
C GLU A 31 -10.87 -7.42 -5.66
N LEU A 32 -11.60 -7.20 -4.55
CA LEU A 32 -11.31 -6.09 -3.64
C LEU A 32 -10.31 -6.55 -2.60
N ASP A 33 -9.28 -5.74 -2.38
CA ASP A 33 -8.33 -5.96 -1.28
C ASP A 33 -9.07 -5.81 0.06
N ARG A 34 -9.10 -6.90 0.83
CA ARG A 34 -9.82 -6.93 2.11
C ARG A 34 -9.09 -6.20 3.20
N ASP A 35 -7.75 -6.23 3.18
CA ASP A 35 -6.93 -5.61 4.21
C ASP A 35 -6.97 -4.08 4.07
N GLU A 36 -7.00 -3.56 2.85
CA GLU A 36 -7.29 -2.15 2.58
C GLU A 36 -8.67 -1.72 3.09
N LEU A 37 -9.71 -2.54 2.89
CA LEU A 37 -11.06 -2.23 3.38
C LEU A 37 -11.16 -2.30 4.91
N VAL A 38 -10.44 -3.22 5.55
CA VAL A 38 -10.33 -3.30 7.02
C VAL A 38 -9.63 -2.05 7.56
N LEU A 39 -8.54 -1.61 6.91
CA LEU A 39 -7.87 -0.36 7.24
C LEU A 39 -8.79 0.86 7.07
N ALA A 40 -9.58 0.92 5.99
CA ALA A 40 -10.53 2.01 5.77
C ALA A 40 -11.60 2.06 6.89
N GLU A 41 -12.11 0.92 7.34
CA GLU A 41 -13.05 0.88 8.47
C GLU A 41 -12.40 1.27 9.79
N ALA A 42 -11.17 0.83 10.04
CA ALA A 42 -10.42 1.20 11.24
C ALA A 42 -10.14 2.72 11.28
N LEU A 43 -9.73 3.32 10.15
CA LEU A 43 -9.56 4.76 9.99
C LEU A 43 -10.87 5.51 10.26
N ARG A 44 -11.99 5.03 9.72
CA ARG A 44 -13.31 5.63 9.94
C ARG A 44 -13.69 5.62 11.42
N THR A 45 -13.48 4.49 12.09
CA THR A 45 -13.74 4.34 13.54
C THR A 45 -12.86 5.27 14.38
N ALA A 46 -11.63 5.51 13.93
CA ALA A 46 -10.69 6.43 14.58
C ALA A 46 -10.93 7.91 14.23
N GLY A 47 -12.01 8.25 13.50
CA GLY A 47 -12.34 9.63 13.13
C GLY A 47 -11.60 10.17 11.91
N LEU A 48 -10.81 9.34 11.21
CA LEU A 48 -10.06 9.70 10.00
C LEU A 48 -10.90 9.46 8.74
N GLY A 49 -12.09 10.07 8.68
CA GLY A 49 -13.10 9.82 7.65
C GLY A 49 -12.64 10.10 6.22
N ASP A 50 -11.87 11.18 6.02
CA ASP A 50 -11.35 11.54 4.70
C ASP A 50 -10.34 10.51 4.18
N ALA A 51 -9.42 10.05 5.04
CA ALA A 51 -8.44 9.02 4.70
C ALA A 51 -9.14 7.68 4.38
N ALA A 52 -10.15 7.31 5.17
CA ALA A 52 -10.96 6.12 4.93
C ALA A 52 -11.70 6.19 3.58
N ALA A 53 -12.28 7.35 3.24
CA ALA A 53 -13.00 7.55 1.98
C ALA A 53 -12.06 7.50 0.77
N VAL A 54 -10.87 8.11 0.89
CA VAL A 54 -9.82 8.05 -0.13
C VAL A 54 -9.38 6.60 -0.35
N LEU A 55 -8.98 5.89 0.71
CA LEU A 55 -8.55 4.50 0.62
C LEU A 55 -9.61 3.61 -0.01
N THR A 56 -10.86 3.69 0.47
CA THR A 56 -11.99 2.94 -0.11
C THR A 56 -12.08 3.22 -1.61
N GLY A 57 -12.04 4.49 -2.03
CA GLY A 57 -12.11 4.88 -3.43
C GLY A 57 -10.99 4.27 -4.28
N VAL A 58 -9.76 4.29 -3.77
CA VAL A 58 -8.59 3.70 -4.43
C VAL A 58 -8.75 2.19 -4.59
N THR A 59 -9.15 1.46 -3.54
CA THR A 59 -9.39 0.00 -3.61
C THR A 59 -10.38 -0.36 -4.72
N PHE A 60 -11.46 0.42 -4.88
CA PHE A 60 -12.44 0.19 -5.95
C PHE A 60 -11.87 0.50 -7.35
N VAL A 61 -11.05 1.54 -7.47
CA VAL A 61 -10.40 1.92 -8.74
C VAL A 61 -9.40 0.86 -9.17
N CYS A 62 -8.57 0.37 -8.23
CA CYS A 62 -7.61 -0.71 -8.48
C CYS A 62 -8.34 -1.98 -8.92
N ALA A 63 -9.38 -2.42 -8.19
CA ALA A 63 -10.14 -3.60 -8.56
C ALA A 63 -10.81 -3.48 -9.95
N GLU A 64 -11.31 -2.30 -10.32
CA GLU A 64 -11.86 -2.07 -11.67
C GLU A 64 -10.78 -2.12 -12.75
N SER A 65 -9.62 -1.50 -12.51
CA SER A 65 -8.47 -1.51 -13.44
C SER A 65 -7.90 -2.92 -13.63
N THR A 66 -7.66 -3.65 -12.53
CA THR A 66 -7.16 -5.02 -12.53
C THR A 66 -8.13 -5.96 -13.25
N ALA A 67 -9.44 -5.84 -13.03
CA ALA A 67 -10.43 -6.67 -13.72
C ALA A 67 -10.35 -6.56 -15.26
N TRP A 68 -9.97 -5.40 -15.80
CA TRP A 68 -9.74 -5.25 -17.24
C TRP A 68 -8.48 -5.99 -17.71
N TYR A 69 -7.40 -5.94 -16.94
CA TYR A 69 -6.18 -6.69 -17.23
C TYR A 69 -6.39 -8.20 -17.11
N ASP A 70 -7.11 -8.65 -16.09
CA ASP A 70 -7.42 -10.07 -15.89
C ASP A 70 -8.34 -10.59 -17.01
N ALA A 71 -9.31 -9.79 -17.45
CA ALA A 71 -10.13 -10.13 -18.61
C ALA A 71 -9.30 -10.32 -19.88
N PHE A 72 -8.24 -9.52 -20.05
CA PHE A 72 -7.27 -9.74 -21.12
C PHE A 72 -6.47 -11.03 -20.90
N GLY A 73 -6.01 -11.30 -19.67
CA GLY A 73 -5.30 -12.54 -19.33
C GLY A 73 -6.09 -13.80 -19.64
N GLU A 74 -7.40 -13.81 -19.38
CA GLU A 74 -8.31 -14.90 -19.77
C GLU A 74 -8.34 -15.13 -21.29
N VAL A 75 -8.40 -14.05 -22.08
CA VAL A 75 -8.39 -14.13 -23.54
C VAL A 75 -7.03 -14.55 -24.08
N GLU A 76 -5.94 -14.03 -23.51
CA GLU A 76 -4.59 -14.42 -23.87
C GLU A 76 -4.40 -15.93 -23.63
N SER A 77 -4.74 -16.43 -22.44
CA SER A 77 -4.60 -17.84 -22.08
C SER A 77 -5.35 -18.78 -23.05
N LEU A 78 -6.53 -18.38 -23.51
CA LEU A 78 -7.38 -19.21 -24.38
C LEU A 78 -7.00 -19.14 -25.86
N TYR A 79 -6.46 -18.00 -26.34
CA TYR A 79 -6.34 -17.72 -27.77
C TYR A 79 -4.94 -17.37 -28.24
N TYR A 80 -3.92 -17.34 -27.36
CA TYR A 80 -2.54 -16.96 -27.70
C TYR A 80 -2.01 -17.66 -28.96
N GLU A 81 -2.16 -18.98 -29.03
CA GLU A 81 -1.64 -19.78 -30.16
C GLU A 81 -2.61 -19.87 -31.34
N THR A 82 -3.92 -19.70 -31.11
CA THR A 82 -4.95 -20.00 -32.11
C THR A 82 -5.50 -18.77 -32.83
N ASP A 83 -5.51 -17.60 -32.16
CA ASP A 83 -5.98 -16.35 -32.75
C ASP A 83 -5.21 -15.13 -32.17
N PRO A 84 -3.96 -14.92 -32.60
CA PRO A 84 -3.13 -13.80 -32.14
C PRO A 84 -3.73 -12.43 -32.47
N HIS A 85 -4.54 -12.33 -33.52
CA HIS A 85 -5.21 -11.08 -33.90
C HIS A 85 -6.31 -10.70 -32.89
N LYS A 86 -7.09 -11.68 -32.42
CA LYS A 86 -8.05 -11.48 -31.32
C LYS A 86 -7.32 -11.06 -30.05
N VAL A 87 -6.24 -11.74 -29.67
CA VAL A 87 -5.46 -11.40 -28.47
C VAL A 87 -4.95 -9.95 -28.54
N LYS A 88 -4.35 -9.55 -29.67
CA LYS A 88 -3.88 -8.17 -29.84
C LYS A 88 -5.01 -7.14 -29.69
N ARG A 89 -6.12 -7.34 -30.42
CA ARG A 89 -7.25 -6.39 -30.42
C ARG A 89 -7.90 -6.27 -29.03
N VAL A 90 -8.13 -7.40 -28.36
CA VAL A 90 -8.73 -7.39 -27.02
C VAL A 90 -7.74 -6.81 -26.01
N GLY A 91 -6.45 -7.13 -26.11
CA GLY A 91 -5.41 -6.56 -25.24
C GLY A 91 -5.32 -5.04 -25.33
N GLU A 92 -5.37 -4.48 -26.55
CA GLU A 92 -5.42 -3.03 -26.75
C GLU A 92 -6.67 -2.40 -26.11
N ALA A 93 -7.84 -3.02 -26.30
CA ALA A 93 -9.10 -2.52 -25.75
C ALA A 93 -9.15 -2.59 -24.22
N CYS A 94 -8.75 -3.72 -23.63
CA CYS A 94 -8.72 -3.92 -22.19
C CYS A 94 -7.70 -2.98 -21.51
N ARG A 95 -6.49 -2.87 -22.07
CA ARG A 95 -5.47 -1.94 -21.55
C ARG A 95 -5.97 -0.49 -21.60
N GLY A 96 -6.52 -0.06 -22.75
CA GLY A 96 -7.07 1.29 -22.88
C GLY A 96 -8.20 1.57 -21.89
N ALA A 97 -9.05 0.57 -21.60
CA ALA A 97 -10.10 0.67 -20.60
C ALA A 97 -9.53 0.77 -19.18
N ALA A 98 -8.57 -0.08 -18.80
CA ALA A 98 -7.90 -0.06 -17.50
C ALA A 98 -7.24 1.31 -17.22
N GLU A 99 -6.45 1.80 -18.17
CA GLU A 99 -5.83 3.13 -18.09
C GLU A 99 -6.87 4.25 -18.01
N ALA A 100 -8.00 4.11 -18.71
CA ALA A 100 -9.09 5.07 -18.61
C ALA A 100 -9.74 5.08 -17.22
N VAL A 101 -9.78 3.95 -16.49
CA VAL A 101 -10.20 3.94 -15.08
C VAL A 101 -9.27 4.81 -14.25
N MET A 102 -7.96 4.58 -14.36
CA MET A 102 -6.95 5.31 -13.60
C MET A 102 -6.96 6.81 -13.89
N ARG A 103 -7.08 7.19 -15.17
CA ARG A 103 -7.23 8.59 -15.59
C ARG A 103 -8.47 9.26 -15.02
N ARG A 104 -9.63 8.60 -15.07
CA ARG A 104 -10.87 9.13 -14.47
C ARG A 104 -10.75 9.32 -12.96
N ALA A 105 -9.98 8.47 -12.29
CA ALA A 105 -9.71 8.59 -10.86
C ALA A 105 -8.72 9.73 -10.53
N GLY A 106 -7.96 10.19 -11.53
CA GLY A 106 -7.04 11.34 -11.45
C GLY A 106 -5.57 10.96 -11.33
N PHE A 107 -5.19 9.70 -11.57
CA PHE A 107 -3.78 9.30 -11.53
C PHE A 107 -3.02 9.78 -12.79
N PRO A 108 -1.75 10.19 -12.64
CA PRO A 108 -0.92 10.62 -13.77
C PRO A 108 -0.60 9.44 -14.71
N GLU A 109 -0.62 9.66 -16.03
CA GLU A 109 -0.44 8.60 -17.03
C GLU A 109 0.91 7.91 -16.97
N VAL A 110 1.95 8.61 -16.52
CA VAL A 110 3.33 8.10 -16.52
C VAL A 110 3.63 7.18 -15.35
N ASP A 111 2.90 7.31 -14.24
CA ASP A 111 3.17 6.62 -12.97
C ASP A 111 1.83 6.34 -12.26
N PHE A 112 1.08 5.36 -12.77
CA PHE A 112 -0.10 4.84 -12.08
C PHE A 112 0.34 4.14 -10.78
N GLU A 113 0.47 4.92 -9.70
CA GLU A 113 0.90 4.47 -8.37
C GLU A 113 -0.19 4.68 -7.31
N PRO A 114 -1.35 4.00 -7.42
CA PRO A 114 -2.43 4.08 -6.43
C PRO A 114 -2.02 3.64 -5.03
N GLU A 115 -1.04 2.76 -4.93
CA GLU A 115 -0.55 2.19 -3.68
C GLU A 115 0.13 3.22 -2.78
N ALA A 116 0.56 4.35 -3.34
CA ALA A 116 1.02 5.48 -2.53
C ALA A 116 -0.09 5.97 -1.59
N GLU A 117 -1.34 6.05 -2.06
CA GLU A 117 -2.48 6.45 -1.22
C GLU A 117 -2.82 5.39 -0.15
N VAL A 118 -2.49 4.11 -0.40
CA VAL A 118 -2.61 3.02 0.58
C VAL A 118 -1.56 3.17 1.70
N LEU A 119 -0.30 3.41 1.35
CA LEU A 119 0.75 3.69 2.33
C LEU A 119 0.50 4.99 3.11
N HIS A 120 -0.08 6.02 2.49
CA HIS A 120 -0.51 7.23 3.20
C HIS A 120 -1.56 6.91 4.28
N ALA A 121 -2.55 6.08 3.93
CA ALA A 121 -3.59 5.67 4.85
C ALA A 121 -3.02 4.84 6.03
N ALA A 122 -2.09 3.93 5.76
CA ALA A 122 -1.41 3.14 6.78
C ALA A 122 -0.55 4.02 7.70
N PHE A 123 0.17 5.00 7.14
CA PHE A 123 0.91 5.98 7.90
C PHE A 123 0.00 6.78 8.86
N LEU A 124 -1.15 7.28 8.37
CA LEU A 124 -2.11 8.00 9.22
C LEU A 124 -2.67 7.12 10.33
N ALA A 125 -2.95 5.85 10.04
CA ALA A 125 -3.38 4.88 11.05
C ALA A 125 -2.30 4.65 12.12
N LEU A 126 -1.03 4.51 11.73
CA LEU A 126 0.08 4.35 12.67
C LEU A 126 0.32 5.62 13.50
N CYS A 127 0.22 6.81 12.91
CA CYS A 127 0.26 8.08 13.62
C CYS A 127 -0.81 8.11 14.72
N GLN A 128 -2.06 7.80 14.37
CA GLN A 128 -3.18 7.80 15.31
C GLN A 128 -3.06 6.69 16.36
N ALA A 129 -2.60 5.50 15.99
CA ALA A 129 -2.32 4.43 16.95
C ALA A 129 -1.25 4.85 17.98
N GLY A 130 -0.28 5.67 17.54
CA GLY A 130 0.78 6.21 18.39
C GLY A 130 0.34 7.30 19.38
N THR A 131 -0.86 7.87 19.26
CA THR A 131 -1.37 8.92 20.15
C THR A 131 -2.32 8.40 21.23
N VAL A 132 -2.74 7.14 21.16
CA VAL A 132 -3.70 6.52 22.09
C VAL A 132 -3.11 5.30 22.80
N SER A 133 -3.66 4.92 23.96
CA SER A 133 -3.14 3.80 24.76
C SER A 133 -3.51 2.43 24.20
N ASP A 134 -4.61 2.34 23.45
CA ASP A 134 -5.26 1.13 22.93
C ASP A 134 -5.24 1.06 21.39
N GLY A 135 -4.23 1.66 20.75
CA GLY A 135 -4.09 1.77 19.29
C GLY A 135 -3.76 0.47 18.56
N GLU A 136 -3.65 -0.66 19.25
CA GLU A 136 -3.19 -1.94 18.69
C GLU A 136 -4.08 -2.45 17.53
N ALA A 137 -5.40 -2.26 17.63
CA ALA A 137 -6.32 -2.67 16.55
C ALA A 137 -6.11 -1.85 15.27
N LEU A 138 -5.85 -0.55 15.41
CA LEU A 138 -5.56 0.33 14.29
C LEU A 138 -4.18 0.04 13.69
N ALA A 139 -3.18 -0.26 14.54
CA ALA A 139 -1.86 -0.71 14.09
C ALA A 139 -1.95 -2.06 13.35
N ARG A 140 -2.78 -3.00 13.80
CA ARG A 140 -3.04 -4.27 13.11
C ARG A 140 -3.64 -4.05 11.72
N ALA A 141 -4.60 -3.14 11.60
CA ALA A 141 -5.19 -2.82 10.31
C ALA A 141 -4.18 -2.15 9.37
N ALA A 142 -3.31 -1.28 9.89
CA ALA A 142 -2.23 -0.66 9.11
C ALA A 142 -1.16 -1.68 8.70
N LEU A 143 -0.86 -2.68 9.54
CA LEU A 143 0.09 -3.75 9.21
C LEU A 143 -0.38 -4.58 8.02
N GLY A 144 -1.70 -4.76 7.86
CA GLY A 144 -2.31 -5.58 6.80
C GLY A 144 -1.97 -5.14 5.38
N VAL A 145 -1.52 -3.89 5.17
CA VAL A 145 -1.15 -3.39 3.83
C VAL A 145 0.34 -3.51 3.49
N PHE A 146 1.16 -4.04 4.40
CA PHE A 146 2.58 -4.28 4.16
C PHE A 146 2.81 -5.66 3.53
N ASP A 147 2.16 -5.99 2.43
CA ASP A 147 2.24 -7.31 1.78
C ASP A 147 3.27 -7.38 0.63
N ARG A 148 3.80 -6.23 0.22
CA ARG A 148 4.78 -6.11 -0.88
C ARG A 148 6.22 -6.25 -0.40
N GLU A 149 7.13 -6.42 -1.37
CA GLU A 149 8.55 -6.47 -1.08
C GLU A 149 9.12 -5.08 -0.74
N PRO A 150 10.15 -4.98 0.13
CA PRO A 150 10.59 -3.70 0.69
C PRO A 150 11.09 -2.68 -0.34
N LEU A 151 11.72 -3.14 -1.42
CA LEU A 151 12.22 -2.28 -2.49
C LEU A 151 11.05 -1.62 -3.25
N MET A 152 10.02 -2.38 -3.64
CA MET A 152 8.76 -1.80 -4.14
C MET A 152 8.13 -0.81 -3.16
N CYS A 153 8.00 -1.17 -1.87
CA CYS A 153 7.46 -0.26 -0.86
C CYS A 153 8.25 1.05 -0.77
N SER A 154 9.56 0.99 -0.98
CA SER A 154 10.44 2.17 -0.97
C SER A 154 10.17 3.10 -2.16
N ASP A 155 9.82 2.58 -3.33
CA ASP A 155 9.41 3.42 -4.46
C ASP A 155 8.04 4.04 -4.24
N ILE A 156 7.09 3.24 -3.76
CA ILE A 156 5.72 3.66 -3.51
C ILE A 156 5.67 4.76 -2.44
N VAL A 157 6.39 4.61 -1.33
CA VAL A 157 6.38 5.59 -0.22
C VAL A 157 6.98 6.95 -0.63
N ARG A 158 7.85 6.97 -1.66
CA ARG A 158 8.44 8.18 -2.25
C ARG A 158 7.64 8.72 -3.43
N SER A 159 6.61 8.00 -3.88
CA SER A 159 5.68 8.45 -4.91
C SER A 159 4.74 9.52 -4.36
N ARG A 160 4.28 10.42 -5.25
CA ARG A 160 3.34 11.48 -4.90
C ARG A 160 1.89 11.00 -4.84
N GLY A 161 1.58 9.84 -5.42
CA GLY A 161 0.20 9.44 -5.71
C GLY A 161 -0.54 10.50 -6.54
N ARG A 162 -1.87 10.47 -6.52
CA ARG A 162 -2.69 11.51 -7.16
C ARG A 162 -2.78 12.78 -6.30
N ARG A 163 -2.78 12.63 -4.97
CA ARG A 163 -2.80 13.76 -4.02
C ARG A 163 -1.45 13.84 -3.31
N PRO A 164 -0.68 14.93 -3.47
CA PRO A 164 0.55 15.13 -2.72
C PRO A 164 0.30 14.98 -1.22
N PHE A 165 1.07 14.11 -0.58
CA PHE A 165 0.99 13.85 0.85
C PHE A 165 2.37 14.08 1.47
N THR A 166 2.41 14.59 2.70
CA THR A 166 3.66 14.80 3.43
C THR A 166 3.64 14.03 4.75
N TYR A 167 4.73 13.31 5.00
CA TYR A 167 4.93 12.53 6.22
C TYR A 167 5.52 13.36 7.37
N GLN A 168 5.48 14.69 7.27
CA GLN A 168 6.21 15.61 8.18
C GLN A 168 5.70 15.56 9.63
N THR A 169 4.44 15.17 9.84
CA THR A 169 3.84 15.07 11.18
C THR A 169 4.49 14.01 12.07
N ALA A 170 5.26 13.06 11.50
CA ALA A 170 5.82 11.94 12.23
C ALA A 170 6.82 12.33 13.35
N SER A 171 7.60 13.40 13.15
CA SER A 171 8.59 13.86 14.13
C SER A 171 7.95 14.48 15.37
N GLU A 172 6.74 15.01 15.24
CA GLU A 172 6.00 15.70 16.29
C GLU A 172 5.07 14.77 17.07
N LEU A 173 4.95 13.50 16.65
CA LEU A 173 4.09 12.52 17.30
C LEU A 173 4.51 12.34 18.76
N THR A 174 3.57 12.62 19.65
CA THR A 174 3.62 12.32 21.08
C THR A 174 2.44 11.43 21.45
N GLY A 175 2.49 10.81 22.62
CA GLY A 175 1.45 9.90 23.05
C GLY A 175 1.87 9.14 24.30
N PRO A 176 1.07 8.16 24.74
CA PRO A 176 1.39 7.39 25.93
C PRO A 176 2.68 6.56 25.76
N ASP A 177 3.29 6.20 26.88
CA ASP A 177 4.52 5.40 26.97
C ASP A 177 4.25 3.89 26.96
N THR A 178 3.10 3.46 26.42
CA THR A 178 2.84 2.04 26.20
C THR A 178 3.75 1.54 25.07
N ALA A 179 4.18 0.28 25.16
CA ALA A 179 5.04 -0.34 24.14
C ALA A 179 4.41 -0.27 22.74
N SER A 180 3.09 -0.48 22.64
CA SER A 180 2.35 -0.39 21.38
C SER A 180 2.39 1.03 20.79
N ALA A 181 2.08 2.06 21.59
CA ALA A 181 2.05 3.43 21.12
C ALA A 181 3.45 3.94 20.73
N LEU A 182 4.48 3.59 21.51
CA LEU A 182 5.87 3.86 21.17
C LEU A 182 6.28 3.20 19.84
N ALA A 183 5.94 1.93 19.65
CA ALA A 183 6.22 1.21 18.41
C ALA A 183 5.48 1.84 17.21
N ALA A 184 4.22 2.22 17.35
CA ALA A 184 3.46 2.86 16.28
C ALA A 184 4.11 4.19 15.84
N ARG A 185 4.57 5.01 16.78
CA ARG A 185 5.31 6.25 16.49
C ARG A 185 6.64 5.97 15.77
N LYS A 186 7.38 4.93 16.19
CA LYS A 186 8.61 4.52 15.51
C LYS A 186 8.33 4.05 14.08
N ALA A 187 7.27 3.28 13.86
CA ALA A 187 6.86 2.84 12.54
C ALA A 187 6.54 4.03 11.62
N ALA A 188 5.72 4.97 12.09
CA ALA A 188 5.38 6.18 11.35
C ALA A 188 6.61 7.03 11.01
N ARG A 189 7.57 7.17 11.95
CA ARG A 189 8.82 7.90 11.72
C ARG A 189 9.72 7.21 10.71
N ALA A 190 9.77 5.89 10.70
CA ALA A 190 10.53 5.11 9.72
C ALA A 190 9.95 5.29 8.31
N MET A 191 8.62 5.21 8.13
CA MET A 191 7.97 5.53 6.84
C MET A 191 8.28 6.96 6.40
N ALA A 192 8.18 7.92 7.32
CA ALA A 192 8.48 9.32 7.03
C ALA A 192 9.95 9.56 6.67
N ALA A 193 10.88 8.77 7.23
CA ALA A 193 12.27 8.80 6.86
C ALA A 193 12.48 8.21 5.46
N ALA A 194 11.88 7.05 5.17
CA ALA A 194 11.94 6.40 3.86
C ALA A 194 11.44 7.32 2.75
N SER A 195 10.33 8.04 2.99
CA SER A 195 9.75 8.99 2.01
C SER A 195 10.65 10.19 1.69
N ARG A 196 11.65 10.49 2.53
CA ARG A 196 12.57 11.62 2.36
C ARG A 196 13.88 11.24 1.70
N VAL A 197 14.18 9.94 1.60
CA VAL A 197 15.36 9.46 0.89
C VAL A 197 15.22 9.84 -0.58
N LYS A 198 16.29 10.34 -1.19
CA LYS A 198 16.28 10.77 -2.58
C LYS A 198 16.06 9.57 -3.50
N LYS A 199 15.52 9.83 -4.69
CA LYS A 199 15.36 8.85 -5.76
C LYS A 199 16.41 9.11 -6.84
N SER A 200 17.68 8.85 -6.56
CA SER A 200 18.77 9.12 -7.52
C SER A 200 19.77 7.98 -7.76
N ALA A 201 20.07 7.14 -6.76
CA ALA A 201 20.99 6.01 -6.91
C ALA A 201 20.48 4.74 -6.20
N ASP A 202 21.01 3.58 -6.57
CA ASP A 202 20.65 2.28 -5.98
C ASP A 202 20.86 2.27 -4.46
N GLU A 203 21.96 2.85 -3.96
CA GLU A 203 22.23 2.96 -2.51
C GLU A 203 21.09 3.68 -1.75
N GLU A 204 20.52 4.72 -2.34
CA GLU A 204 19.38 5.46 -1.77
C GLU A 204 18.07 4.66 -1.87
N TRP A 205 17.97 3.75 -2.84
CA TRP A 205 16.84 2.82 -2.94
C TRP A 205 16.88 1.77 -1.82
N TYR A 206 18.05 1.17 -1.58
CA TYR A 206 18.26 0.22 -0.48
C TYR A 206 18.11 0.91 0.89
N GLU A 207 18.60 2.14 1.07
CA GLU A 207 18.39 2.91 2.31
C GLU A 207 16.89 3.08 2.61
N ALA A 208 16.11 3.48 1.61
CA ALA A 208 14.67 3.64 1.76
C ALA A 208 13.96 2.30 2.06
N ALA A 209 14.39 1.21 1.44
CA ALA A 209 13.86 -0.13 1.70
C ALA A 209 14.18 -0.62 3.12
N GLN A 210 15.40 -0.41 3.61
CA GLN A 210 15.78 -0.72 5.00
C GLN A 210 14.91 0.05 6.01
N LEU A 211 14.60 1.32 5.72
CA LEU A 211 13.67 2.11 6.54
C LEU A 211 12.23 1.59 6.46
N MET A 212 11.80 1.07 5.32
CA MET A 212 10.50 0.37 5.22
C MET A 212 10.48 -0.94 6.00
N VAL A 213 11.59 -1.67 6.08
CA VAL A 213 11.73 -2.82 6.99
C VAL A 213 11.59 -2.40 8.44
N ALA A 214 12.21 -1.28 8.82
CA ALA A 214 12.04 -0.72 10.16
C ALA A 214 10.58 -0.35 10.44
N ALA A 215 9.88 0.25 9.46
CA ALA A 215 8.45 0.56 9.57
C ALA A 215 7.62 -0.71 9.82
N ALA A 216 7.81 -1.75 8.99
CA ALA A 216 7.08 -3.01 9.11
C ALA A 216 7.39 -3.75 10.43
N TRP A 217 8.64 -3.69 10.89
CA TRP A 217 9.08 -4.27 12.16
C TRP A 217 8.32 -3.63 13.32
N TYR A 218 8.37 -2.30 13.42
CA TYR A 218 7.70 -1.57 14.50
C TYR A 218 6.17 -1.62 14.36
N ALA A 219 5.61 -1.65 13.16
CA ALA A 219 4.18 -1.85 12.95
C ALA A 219 3.72 -3.22 13.48
N SER A 220 4.53 -4.27 13.29
CA SER A 220 4.25 -5.60 13.87
C SER A 220 4.23 -5.56 15.39
N VAL A 221 5.21 -4.89 16.01
CA VAL A 221 5.25 -4.72 17.47
C VAL A 221 4.05 -3.90 17.96
N ALA A 222 3.71 -2.80 17.27
CA ALA A 222 2.56 -1.97 17.58
C ALA A 222 1.23 -2.74 17.51
N ALA A 223 1.16 -3.70 16.59
CA ALA A 223 0.05 -4.62 16.39
C ALA A 223 0.01 -5.78 17.41
N GLY A 224 0.90 -5.80 18.40
CA GLY A 224 0.97 -6.87 19.40
C GLY A 224 1.51 -8.19 18.84
N ARG A 225 2.30 -8.14 17.75
CA ARG A 225 2.87 -9.31 17.08
C ARG A 225 4.39 -9.35 17.22
N PRO A 226 5.02 -10.53 17.03
CA PRO A 226 6.46 -10.60 16.83
C PRO A 226 6.89 -9.70 15.65
N PRO A 227 8.13 -9.20 15.64
CA PRO A 227 8.58 -8.37 14.53
C PRO A 227 8.53 -9.07 13.17
N LEU A 228 8.11 -8.33 12.14
CA LEU A 228 7.91 -8.81 10.77
C LEU A 228 6.96 -10.03 10.66
N HIS A 229 6.02 -10.18 11.59
CA HIS A 229 5.14 -11.33 11.62
C HIS A 229 4.29 -11.44 10.34
N ASN A 230 4.34 -12.61 9.69
CA ASN A 230 3.70 -12.90 8.40
C ASN A 230 4.12 -11.99 7.24
N LEU A 231 5.31 -11.39 7.31
CA LEU A 231 5.87 -10.56 6.24
C LEU A 231 7.11 -11.23 5.61
N PRO A 232 6.95 -12.30 4.82
CA PRO A 232 8.07 -13.11 4.33
C PRO A 232 9.06 -12.29 3.49
N ALA A 233 8.59 -11.42 2.59
CA ALA A 233 9.48 -10.59 1.78
C ALA A 233 10.34 -9.63 2.63
N PHE A 234 9.75 -9.04 3.67
CA PHE A 234 10.49 -8.22 4.63
C PHE A 234 11.47 -9.05 5.48
N GLN A 235 11.10 -10.26 5.87
CA GLN A 235 12.00 -11.18 6.60
C GLN A 235 13.18 -11.63 5.74
N ASP A 236 12.95 -11.88 4.45
CA ASP A 236 13.99 -12.28 3.51
C ASP A 236 14.96 -11.12 3.26
N PHE A 237 14.46 -9.92 2.99
CA PHE A 237 15.29 -8.72 2.86
C PHE A 237 16.08 -8.44 4.13
N TYR A 238 15.43 -8.50 5.31
CA TYR A 238 16.11 -8.30 6.59
C TYR A 238 17.25 -9.31 6.82
N ARG A 239 17.09 -10.57 6.41
CA ARG A 239 18.13 -11.59 6.56
C ARG A 239 19.25 -11.50 5.50
N GLY A 240 18.90 -11.09 4.29
CA GLY A 240 19.82 -11.06 3.15
C GLY A 240 20.63 -9.76 3.04
N GLU A 241 20.01 -8.63 3.39
CA GLU A 241 20.49 -7.30 2.98
C GLU A 241 20.76 -6.34 4.15
N MET A 242 20.47 -6.74 5.40
CA MET A 242 20.63 -5.86 6.58
C MET A 242 21.69 -6.37 7.56
N ASP A 243 22.63 -5.49 7.88
CA ASP A 243 23.74 -5.74 8.82
C ASP A 243 23.33 -5.47 10.29
N GLY A 244 22.29 -6.13 10.78
CA GLY A 244 21.93 -6.11 12.21
C GLY A 244 20.48 -5.73 12.54
N PRO A 245 20.14 -5.66 13.84
CA PRO A 245 18.77 -5.43 14.30
C PRO A 245 18.23 -4.04 13.98
N VAL A 246 16.91 -3.98 13.77
CA VAL A 246 16.19 -2.73 13.49
C VAL A 246 16.30 -1.69 14.63
N ASP A 247 16.67 -2.12 15.83
CA ASP A 247 16.86 -1.22 16.98
C ASP A 247 18.06 -0.26 16.81
N ASP A 248 18.98 -0.55 15.89
CA ASP A 248 20.14 0.30 15.56
C ASP A 248 19.82 1.37 14.50
N PHE A 249 18.60 1.39 13.94
CA PHE A 249 18.22 2.45 13.01
C PHE A 249 18.21 3.80 13.72
N PRO A 250 18.79 4.85 13.10
CA PRO A 250 18.86 6.16 13.71
C PRO A 250 17.45 6.69 13.95
N ASP A 251 17.03 6.70 15.22
CA ASP A 251 15.87 7.49 15.63
C ASP A 251 16.21 8.96 15.30
N PRO A 252 15.43 9.65 14.46
CA PRO A 252 15.67 11.07 14.19
C PRO A 252 15.70 11.92 15.46
N ILE A 253 15.16 11.43 16.58
CA ILE A 253 15.23 12.07 17.90
C ILE A 253 16.61 11.93 18.57
N ARG A 254 17.40 10.88 18.25
CA ARG A 254 18.72 10.64 18.86
C ARG A 254 19.86 11.51 18.30
N ARG A 255 19.63 12.34 17.27
CA ARG A 255 20.64 13.29 16.75
C ARG A 255 20.79 14.55 17.62
N GLY A 256 20.73 14.38 18.95
CA GLY A 256 20.87 15.46 19.94
C GLY A 256 21.91 15.19 21.03
N GLU A 257 22.52 14.01 21.10
CA GLU A 257 23.60 13.75 22.06
C GLU A 257 24.94 14.18 21.47
N ALA A 258 25.44 15.31 21.97
CA ALA A 258 26.80 15.78 21.72
C ALA A 258 27.81 14.70 22.14
N PRO A 259 28.93 14.51 21.41
CA PRO A 259 29.97 13.60 21.85
C PRO A 259 30.55 14.10 23.18
N GLY A 260 30.40 13.30 24.23
CA GLY A 260 31.02 13.56 25.52
C GLY A 260 32.55 13.71 25.36
N PRO A 261 33.19 14.60 26.14
CA PRO A 261 34.61 14.82 26.02
C PRO A 261 35.37 13.56 26.46
N ARG A 262 36.42 13.24 25.69
CA ARG A 262 37.41 12.22 26.04
C ARG A 262 38.21 12.63 27.27
#